data_AF-A0A929UTX7-F1
#
_entry.id   AF-A0A929UTX7-F1
#
_cell.length_a   1.000
_cell.length_b   1.000
_cell.length_c   1.000
_cell.angle_alpha   90.00
_cell.angle_beta   90.00
_cell.angle_gamma   90.00
#
_symmetry.space_group_name_H-M   'P 1'
#
loop_
_entity.id
_entity.type
_entity.pdbx_description
1 polymer ?
#
loop_
_entity_poly.entity_id
_entity_poly.type
_entity_poly.pdbx_seq_one_letter_code
_entity_poly.pdbx_strand_id
1 'polypeptide(L)' 'RLSTIRDADLILVVKDGNIIEQGNHETLLKQNGFYAELYNSQFAE' A
#
# COMPACT_ATOMS: atom_id res chain seq x y z
N ARG A 1 1.30 3.79 15.84
CA ARG A 1 0.18 3.87 14.85
C ARG A 1 0.57 3.37 13.46
N LEU A 2 1.76 2.77 13.29
CA LEU A 2 2.18 2.06 12.07
C LEU A 2 1.55 0.65 11.97
N SER A 3 1.29 0.03 13.12
CA SER A 3 0.71 -1.31 13.24
C SER A 3 -0.66 -1.44 12.55
N THR A 4 -1.49 -0.40 12.61
CA THR A 4 -2.86 -0.44 12.05
C THR A 4 -2.90 -0.57 10.53
N ILE A 5 -1.87 -0.12 9.82
CA ILE A 5 -1.78 -0.25 8.34
C ILE A 5 -1.14 -1.59 7.98
N ARG A 6 -0.22 -2.09 8.81
CA ARG A 6 0.44 -3.39 8.58
C ARG A 6 -0.49 -4.58 8.89
N ASP A 7 -1.38 -4.43 9.86
CA ASP A 7 -2.42 -5.43 10.21
C ASP A 7 -3.73 -5.23 9.43
N ALA A 8 -3.76 -4.36 8.42
CA ALA A 8 -4.96 -4.17 7.61
C ALA A 8 -5.20 -5.41 6.72
N ASP A 9 -6.33 -6.10 6.93
CA ASP A 9 -6.75 -7.25 6.11
C ASP A 9 -6.90 -6.88 4.63
N LEU A 10 -7.23 -5.61 4.33
CA LEU A 10 -7.42 -5.10 2.99
C LEU A 10 -7.00 -3.63 2.88
N ILE A 11 -6.15 -3.34 1.90
CA ILE A 11 -5.70 -2.02 1.49
C ILE A 11 -6.18 -1.79 0.06
N LEU A 12 -6.79 -0.63 -0.16
CA LEU A 12 -7.28 -0.18 -1.46
C LEU A 12 -6.51 1.07 -1.87
N VAL A 13 -5.82 0.97 -3.00
CA VAL A 13 -5.06 2.07 -3.57
C VAL A 13 -5.92 2.76 -4.60
N VAL A 14 -6.27 4.03 -4.33
CA VAL A 14 -7.11 4.82 -5.21
C VAL A 14 -6.26 5.88 -5.90
N LYS A 15 -6.37 5.94 -7.23
CA LYS A 15 -5.73 6.94 -8.06
C LYS A 15 -6.74 7.45 -9.08
N ASP A 16 -6.84 8.78 -9.21
CA ASP A 16 -7.80 9.44 -10.12
C ASP A 16 -9.25 8.95 -9.93
N GLY A 17 -9.65 8.69 -8.69
CA GLY A 17 -10.99 8.19 -8.35
C GLY A 17 -11.24 6.71 -8.67
N ASN A 18 -10.24 5.98 -9.15
CA ASN A 18 -10.34 4.56 -9.50
C ASN A 18 -9.44 3.72 -8.58
N ILE A 19 -9.90 2.53 -8.23
CA ILE A 19 -9.09 1.56 -7.47
C ILE A 19 -8.10 0.94 -8.47
N ILE A 20 -6.82 1.22 -8.28
CA ILE A 20 -5.75 0.70 -9.14
C ILE A 20 -5.11 -0.57 -8.57
N GLU A 21 -5.10 -0.71 -7.24
CA GLU A 21 -4.57 -1.90 -6.57
C GLU A 21 -5.40 -2.22 -5.32
N GLN A 22 -5.52 -3.52 -5.04
CA GLN A 22 -6.20 -4.03 -3.85
C GLN A 22 -5.44 -5.25 -3.30
N GLY A 23 -5.28 -5.33 -1.99
CA GLY A 23 -4.61 -6.45 -1.35
C GLY A 23 -4.15 -6.13 0.07
N ASN A 24 -3.43 -7.05 0.69
CA ASN A 24 -2.79 -6.78 1.98
C ASN A 24 -1.43 -6.09 1.79
N HIS A 25 -0.89 -5.55 2.89
CA HIS A 25 0.39 -4.84 2.92
C HIS A 25 1.52 -5.63 2.23
N GLU A 26 1.70 -6.90 2.60
CA GLU A 26 2.77 -7.75 2.04
C GLU A 26 2.63 -7.97 0.53
N THR A 27 1.39 -8.19 0.06
CA THR A 27 1.11 -8.46 -1.36
C THR A 27 1.37 -7.21 -2.19
N LEU A 28 0.90 -6.05 -1.73
CA LEU A 28 1.10 -4.77 -2.42
C LEU A 28 2.57 -4.33 -2.39
N LEU A 29 3.30 -4.59 -1.31
CA LEU A 29 4.76 -4.37 -1.26
C LEU A 29 5.52 -5.29 -2.21
N LYS A 30 5.17 -6.57 -2.26
CA LYS A 30 5.80 -7.54 -3.19
C LYS A 30 5.50 -7.24 -4.65
N GLN A 31 4.33 -6.70 -4.96
CA GLN A 31 3.97 -6.27 -6.31
C GLN A 31 4.85 -5.12 -6.80
N ASN A 32 5.53 -4.41 -5.89
CA ASN A 32 6.41 -3.29 -6.21
C ASN A 32 5.70 -2.23 -7.09
N GLY A 33 4.39 -2.09 -6.88
CA GLY A 33 3.51 -1.18 -7.60
C GLY A 33 3.43 0.20 -6.94
N PHE A 34 2.35 0.91 -7.22
CA PHE A 34 2.16 2.28 -6.76
C PHE A 34 2.13 2.36 -5.23
N TYR A 35 1.50 1.37 -4.56
CA TYR A 35 1.54 1.27 -3.11
C TYR A 35 2.96 1.19 -2.55
N ALA A 36 3.82 0.35 -3.15
CA ALA A 36 5.18 0.14 -2.68
C ALA A 36 6.04 1.39 -2.90
N GLU A 37 5.90 2.05 -4.06
CA GLU A 37 6.57 3.32 -4.34
C GLU A 37 6.14 4.43 -3.37
N LEU A 38 4.84 4.56 -3.11
CA LEU A 38 4.30 5.51 -2.15
C LEU A 38 4.82 5.24 -0.74
N TYR A 39 4.78 3.97 -0.32
CA TYR A 39 5.26 3.54 0.99
C TYR A 39 6.76 3.80 1.14
N ASN A 40 7.58 3.40 0.16
CA ASN A 40 9.01 3.66 0.20
C ASN A 40 9.32 5.17 0.16
N SER A 41 8.58 5.98 -0.59
CA SER A 41 8.82 7.42 -0.66
C SER A 41 8.47 8.18 0.63
N GLN A 42 7.47 7.70 1.38
CA GLN A 42 7.06 8.32 2.65
C GLN A 42 7.80 7.77 3.87
N PHE A 43 8.31 6.54 3.81
CA PHE A 43 8.80 5.80 4.96
C PHE A 43 10.22 5.22 4.79
N ALA A 44 10.87 5.37 3.63
CA ALA A 44 12.30 5.08 3.52
C ALA A 44 13.11 6.21 4.17
N GLU A 45 13.73 5.89 5.30
CA GLU A 45 14.85 6.62 5.88
C GLU A 45 16.17 6.11 5.28
#